data_AF-A0A420MPR4-F1
#
_entry.id   AF-A0A420MPR4-F1
#
_cell.length_a   1.000
_cell.length_b   1.000
_cell.length_c   1.000
_cell.angle_alpha   90.00
_cell.angle_beta   90.00
_cell.angle_gamma   90.00
#
_symmetry.space_group_name_H-M   'P 1'
#
loop_
_entity.id
_entity.type
_entity.pdbx_description
1 polymer ?
#
loop_
_entity_poly.entity_id
_entity_poly.type
_entity_poly.pdbx_seq_one_letter_code
_entity_poly.pdbx_strand_id
1 'polypeptide(L)'
;MSSTEIKRNNAIKQCNAVFAFVLTNTAGETDSWHVDLKETGKVGKGPCNNPTVTLLLSEKEFGDIFSNKVNAQELFMAGKLKIKGDVLKVTKLERILKSDQIESRL
;
A
#
# COMPACT_ATOMS: atom_id res chain seq x y z
N MET A 1 25.74 -3.65 1.56
CA MET A 1 24.35 -3.19 1.65
C MET A 1 23.49 -4.40 1.98
N SER A 2 22.59 -4.28 2.95
CA SER A 2 21.66 -5.35 3.33
C SER A 2 20.65 -5.59 2.19
N SER A 3 20.19 -6.84 2.02
CA SER A 3 19.16 -7.20 1.03
C SER A 3 17.89 -6.34 1.17
N THR A 4 17.53 -5.96 2.40
CA THR A 4 16.40 -5.06 2.70
C THR A 4 16.58 -3.65 2.14
N GLU A 5 17.81 -3.11 2.15
CA GLU A 5 18.09 -1.77 1.63
C GLU A 5 17.99 -1.74 0.10
N ILE A 6 18.48 -2.79 -0.56
CA ILE A 6 18.37 -2.95 -2.01
C ILE A 6 16.91 -3.03 -2.43
N LYS A 7 16.10 -3.84 -1.73
CA LYS A 7 14.65 -3.96 -1.99
C LYS A 7 13.92 -2.63 -1.82
N ARG A 8 14.17 -1.91 -0.73
CA ARG A 8 13.60 -0.57 -0.52
C ARG A 8 13.96 0.39 -1.64
N ASN A 9 15.24 0.47 -2.01
CA ASN A 9 15.70 1.36 -3.06
C ASN A 9 15.10 1.02 -4.43
N ASN A 10 14.95 -0.27 -4.73
CA ASN A 10 14.27 -0.73 -5.93
C ASN A 10 12.80 -0.34 -5.93
N ALA A 11 12.10 -0.53 -4.81
CA ALA A 11 10.71 -0.13 -4.67
C ALA A 11 10.52 1.39 -4.87
N ILE A 12 11.41 2.22 -4.32
CA ILE A 12 11.38 3.68 -4.55
C ILE A 12 11.54 4.01 -6.04
N LYS A 13 12.57 3.47 -6.69
CA LYS A 13 12.86 3.71 -8.11
C LYS A 13 11.72 3.25 -9.02
N GLN A 14 11.09 2.13 -8.69
CA GLN A 14 10.04 1.56 -9.52
C GLN A 14 8.69 2.23 -9.26
N CYS A 15 8.28 2.42 -8.01
CA CYS A 15 6.97 3.00 -7.70
C CYS A 15 6.90 4.48 -8.07
N ASN A 16 7.88 5.29 -7.62
CA ASN A 16 7.88 6.74 -7.78
C ASN A 16 6.50 7.34 -7.42
N ALA A 17 6.02 7.04 -6.20
CA ALA A 17 4.68 7.39 -5.74
C ALA A 17 4.59 7.39 -4.20
N VAL A 18 3.68 8.21 -3.67
CA VAL A 18 3.31 8.21 -2.25
C VAL A 18 1.93 7.61 -2.09
N PHE A 19 1.81 6.58 -1.26
CA PHE A 19 0.56 5.87 -1.00
C PHE A 19 0.04 6.23 0.38
N ALA A 20 -1.13 6.84 0.46
CA ALA A 20 -1.84 7.08 1.71
C ALA A 20 -2.91 5.99 1.93
N PHE A 21 -3.07 5.57 3.18
CA PHE A 21 -4.06 4.63 3.64
C PHE A 21 -4.94 5.34 4.66
N VAL A 22 -6.25 5.29 4.46
CA VAL A 22 -7.25 5.76 5.44
C VAL A 22 -8.04 4.53 5.84
N LEU A 23 -7.85 4.10 7.09
CA LEU A 23 -8.43 2.89 7.64
C LEU A 23 -9.60 3.25 8.54
N THR A 24 -10.74 2.61 8.32
CA THR A 24 -11.91 2.76 9.20
C THR A 24 -12.03 1.56 10.14
N ASN A 25 -12.18 1.82 11.44
CA ASN A 25 -12.42 0.77 12.43
C ASN A 25 -13.93 0.44 12.55
N THR A 26 -14.28 -0.52 13.39
CA THR A 26 -15.68 -0.95 13.57
C THR A 26 -16.57 0.10 14.25
N ALA A 27 -15.99 1.08 14.93
CA ALA A 27 -16.69 2.23 15.52
C ALA A 27 -16.92 3.37 14.52
N GLY A 28 -16.41 3.26 13.28
CA GLY A 28 -16.50 4.29 12.26
C GLY A 28 -15.43 5.38 12.34
N GLU A 29 -14.46 5.23 13.24
CA GLU A 29 -13.33 6.16 13.37
C GLU A 29 -12.28 5.87 12.30
N THR A 30 -11.52 6.89 11.92
CA THR A 30 -10.50 6.78 10.87
C THR A 30 -9.11 7.01 11.41
N ASP A 31 -8.19 6.10 11.08
CA ASP A 31 -6.75 6.29 11.25
C ASP A 31 -6.08 6.40 9.88
N SER A 32 -4.96 7.11 9.81
CA SER A 32 -4.27 7.35 8.53
C SER A 32 -2.79 7.02 8.61
N TRP A 33 -2.26 6.49 7.50
CA TRP A 33 -0.86 6.13 7.33
C TRP A 33 -0.42 6.46 5.91
N HIS A 34 0.88 6.58 5.70
CA HIS A 34 1.42 6.72 4.36
C HIS A 34 2.77 6.04 4.20
N VAL A 35 3.04 5.60 2.97
CA VAL A 35 4.32 5.05 2.55
C VAL A 35 4.85 5.91 1.41
N ASP A 36 5.99 6.56 1.65
CA ASP A 36 6.69 7.32 0.64
C ASP A 36 7.64 6.40 -0.13
N LEU A 37 7.19 5.92 -1.30
CA LEU A 37 8.03 5.21 -2.28
C LEU A 37 8.40 6.13 -3.44
N LYS A 38 8.53 7.42 -3.17
CA LYS A 38 8.97 8.45 -4.11
C LYS A 38 10.36 8.95 -3.74
N GLU A 39 10.58 9.26 -2.47
CA GLU A 39 11.82 9.89 -2.02
C GLU A 39 12.51 9.09 -0.92
N THR A 40 11.80 8.81 0.18
CA THR A 40 12.46 8.35 1.42
C THR A 40 12.39 6.85 1.68
N GLY A 41 11.43 6.13 1.09
CA GLY A 41 11.16 4.74 1.43
C GLY A 41 10.63 4.52 2.85
N LYS A 42 10.06 5.56 3.47
CA LYS A 42 9.62 5.54 4.88
C LYS A 42 8.10 5.41 4.99
N VAL A 43 7.69 4.89 6.14
CA VAL A 43 6.31 4.85 6.59
C VAL A 43 6.09 5.97 7.60
N GLY A 44 4.98 6.69 7.49
CA GLY A 44 4.55 7.70 8.45
C GLY A 44 3.13 7.42 8.95
N LYS A 45 2.89 7.70 10.24
CA LYS A 45 1.53 7.76 10.80
C LYS A 45 0.95 9.15 10.57
N GLY A 46 -0.35 9.20 10.29
CA GLY A 46 -1.11 10.42 10.07
C GLY A 46 -1.40 10.70 8.58
N PRO A 47 -2.19 11.76 8.33
CA PRO A 47 -2.54 12.17 6.98
C PRO A 47 -1.30 12.55 6.17
N CYS A 48 -1.34 12.29 4.87
CA CYS A 48 -0.29 12.66 3.93
C CYS A 48 -0.74 13.85 3.11
N ASN A 49 0.09 14.88 3.02
CA ASN A 49 -0.17 16.01 2.13
C ASN A 49 0.14 15.61 0.69
N ASN A 50 -0.85 15.71 -0.20
CA ASN A 50 -0.74 15.44 -1.63
C ASN A 50 -0.23 14.01 -1.97
N PRO A 51 -0.92 12.95 -1.50
CA PRO A 51 -0.54 11.60 -1.88
C PRO A 51 -0.79 11.36 -3.37
N THR A 52 0.05 10.53 -3.99
CA THR A 52 -0.18 10.07 -5.38
C THR A 52 -1.42 9.19 -5.47
N VAL A 53 -1.64 8.39 -4.42
CA VAL A 53 -2.80 7.51 -4.28
C VAL A 53 -3.30 7.55 -2.85
N THR A 54 -4.63 7.58 -2.67
CA THR A 54 -5.28 7.30 -1.38
C THR A 54 -6.11 6.03 -1.49
N LEU A 55 -5.84 5.08 -0.59
CA LEU A 55 -6.54 3.81 -0.42
C LEU A 55 -7.44 3.93 0.81
N LEU A 56 -8.74 3.74 0.63
CA LEU A 56 -9.73 3.80 1.72
C LEU A 56 -10.41 2.43 1.86
N LEU A 57 -10.31 1.84 3.04
CA LEU A 57 -10.80 0.50 3.37
C LEU A 57 -10.91 0.34 4.89
N SER A 58 -11.58 -0.70 5.39
CA SER A 58 -11.53 -0.95 6.84
C SER A 58 -10.22 -1.60 7.27
N GLU A 59 -9.93 -1.53 8.56
CA GLU A 59 -8.79 -2.26 9.16
C GLU A 59 -8.88 -3.76 8.93
N LYS A 60 -10.11 -4.32 8.91
CA LYS A 60 -10.35 -5.74 8.63
C LYS A 60 -9.93 -6.08 7.22
N GLU A 61 -10.39 -5.33 6.21
CA GLU A 61 -10.01 -5.56 4.82
C GLU A 61 -8.49 -5.39 4.63
N PHE A 62 -7.89 -4.39 5.28
CA PHE A 62 -6.45 -4.18 5.24
C PHE A 62 -5.68 -5.38 5.80
N GLY A 63 -6.11 -5.93 6.94
CA GLY A 63 -5.56 -7.15 7.52
C GLY A 63 -5.76 -8.39 6.65
N ASP A 64 -6.90 -8.51 5.98
CA ASP A 64 -7.18 -9.62 5.06
C ASP A 64 -6.27 -9.56 3.81
N ILE A 65 -5.96 -8.36 3.29
CA ILE A 65 -4.95 -8.18 2.23
C ILE A 65 -3.56 -8.61 2.74
N PHE A 66 -3.15 -8.12 3.91
CA PHE A 66 -1.81 -8.38 4.43
C PHE A 66 -1.59 -9.86 4.79
N SER A 67 -2.64 -10.54 5.24
CA SER A 67 -2.64 -11.98 5.48
C SER A 67 -2.89 -12.83 4.22
N ASN A 68 -2.98 -12.18 3.04
CA ASN A 68 -3.22 -12.83 1.75
C ASN A 68 -4.50 -13.68 1.69
N LYS A 69 -5.52 -13.32 2.47
CA LYS A 69 -6.85 -13.94 2.45
C LYS A 69 -7.70 -13.43 1.30
N VAL A 70 -7.46 -12.19 0.89
CA VAL A 70 -8.11 -11.50 -0.24
C VAL A 70 -7.07 -10.63 -0.92
N ASN A 71 -7.21 -10.34 -2.21
CA ASN A 71 -6.35 -9.37 -2.89
C ASN A 71 -7.04 -8.00 -3.00
N ALA A 72 -6.25 -6.93 -3.21
CA ALA A 72 -6.79 -5.58 -3.23
C ALA A 72 -7.68 -5.33 -4.47
N GLN A 73 -7.39 -5.99 -5.59
CA GLN A 73 -8.22 -5.94 -6.79
C GLN A 73 -9.65 -6.46 -6.54
N GLU A 74 -9.80 -7.59 -5.86
CA GLU A 74 -11.10 -8.15 -5.46
C GLU A 74 -11.87 -7.19 -4.56
N LEU A 75 -11.22 -6.59 -3.57
CA LEU A 75 -11.86 -5.62 -2.68
C LEU A 75 -12.26 -4.33 -3.42
N PHE A 76 -11.46 -3.90 -4.40
CA PHE A 76 -11.80 -2.75 -5.25
C PHE A 76 -13.01 -3.03 -6.11
N MET A 77 -13.04 -4.19 -6.78
CA MET A 77 -14.19 -4.63 -7.58
C MET A 77 -15.46 -4.80 -6.73
N ALA A 78 -15.32 -5.24 -5.47
CA ALA A 78 -16.42 -5.34 -4.51
C ALA A 78 -16.85 -4.00 -3.89
N GLY A 79 -16.18 -2.88 -4.22
CA GLY A 79 -16.46 -1.56 -3.65
C GLY A 79 -16.02 -1.36 -2.20
N LYS A 80 -15.30 -2.33 -1.62
CA LYS A 80 -14.80 -2.30 -0.24
C LYS A 80 -13.47 -1.57 -0.10
N LEU A 81 -12.67 -1.57 -1.16
CA LEU A 81 -11.51 -0.69 -1.31
C LEU A 81 -11.90 0.44 -2.27
N LYS A 82 -11.75 1.69 -1.83
CA LYS A 82 -11.85 2.85 -2.72
C LYS A 82 -10.45 3.38 -2.99
N ILE A 83 -10.18 3.69 -4.25
CA ILE A 83 -8.91 4.26 -4.71
C ILE A 83 -9.18 5.67 -5.22
N LYS A 84 -8.40 6.64 -4.73
CA LYS A 84 -8.34 8.00 -5.28
C LYS A 84 -6.94 8.26 -5.81
N GLY A 85 -6.82 8.98 -6.91
CA GLY A 85 -5.54 9.28 -7.56
C GLY A 85 -5.14 8.26 -8.61
N ASP A 86 -3.84 8.00 -8.76
CA ASP A 86 -3.30 7.20 -9.86
C ASP A 86 -3.41 5.68 -9.60
N VAL A 87 -4.47 5.06 -10.14
CA VAL A 87 -4.74 3.63 -10.00
C VAL A 87 -3.60 2.76 -10.58
N LEU A 88 -2.88 3.21 -11.61
CA LEU A 88 -1.78 2.42 -12.19
C LEU A 88 -0.62 2.24 -11.20
N LYS A 89 -0.43 3.21 -10.29
CA LYS A 89 0.56 3.08 -9.21
C LYS A 89 0.19 1.98 -8.22
N VAL A 90 -1.10 1.74 -7.98
CA VAL A 90 -1.57 0.64 -7.12
C VAL A 90 -1.20 -0.70 -7.74
N THR A 91 -1.52 -0.90 -9.02
CA THR A 91 -1.17 -2.14 -9.75
C THR A 91 0.34 -2.37 -9.77
N LYS A 92 1.14 -1.31 -9.90
CA LYS A 92 2.60 -1.41 -9.85
C LYS A 92 3.10 -1.81 -8.45
N LEU A 93 2.56 -1.21 -7.40
CA LEU A 93 2.87 -1.56 -6.02
C LEU A 93 2.56 -3.04 -5.74
N GLU A 94 1.39 -3.53 -6.14
CA GLU A 94 1.01 -4.93 -5.96
C GLU A 94 1.99 -5.90 -6.64
N ARG A 95 2.44 -5.57 -7.86
CA ARG A 95 3.42 -6.39 -8.59
C ARG A 95 4.75 -6.49 -7.84
N ILE A 96 5.24 -5.37 -7.32
CA ILE A 96 6.51 -5.31 -6.55
C ILE A 96 6.38 -6.12 -5.25
N LEU A 97 5.28 -5.96 -4.52
CA LEU A 97 5.04 -6.71 -3.28
C LEU A 97 4.93 -8.22 -3.53
N LYS A 98 4.28 -8.63 -4.64
CA LYS A 98 4.18 -10.05 -5.03
C LYS A 98 5.53 -10.64 -5.43
N SER A 99 6.36 -9.91 -6.20
CA SER A 99 7.71 -10.40 -6.55
C SER A 99 8.58 -10.58 -5.31
N ASP A 100 8.50 -9.66 -4.35
CA ASP A 100 9.27 -9.73 -3.10
C ASP A 100 8.86 -10.94 -2.23
N GLN A 101 7.56 -11.26 -2.18
CA GLN A 101 7.05 -12.43 -1.46
C GLN A 101 7.51 -13.75 -2.09
N ILE A 102 7.60 -13.82 -3.43
CA ILE A 102 8.10 -15.02 -4.13
C ILE A 102 9.57 -15.25 -3.77
N GLU A 103 10.40 -14.20 -3.78
CA GLU A 103 11.82 -14.31 -3.38
C GLU A 103 12.01 -14.73 -1.92
N SER A 104 11.14 -14.31 -0.99
CA SER A 104 11.27 -14.66 0.43
C SER A 104 10.88 -16.11 0.75
N ARG A 105 10.22 -16.80 -0.19
CA ARG A 105 9.75 -18.18 -0.04
C ARG A 105 10.65 -19.21 -0.72
N LEU A 106 11.65 -18.75 -1.46
CA LEU A 106 12.71 -19.54 -2.09
C LEU A 106 13.98 -19.47 -1.25
#